data_AF-A0A7S3PN14-F1
#
_entry.id   AF-A0A7S3PN14-F1
#
_cell.length_a   1.000
_cell.length_b   1.000
_cell.length_c   1.000
_cell.angle_alpha   90.00
_cell.angle_beta   90.00
_cell.angle_gamma   90.00
#
_symmetry.space_group_name_H-M   'P 1'
#
loop_
_entity.id
_entity.type
_entity.pdbx_description
1 polymer ?
#
loop_
_entity_poly.entity_id
_entity_poly.type
_entity_poly.pdbx_seq_one_letter_code
_entity_poly.pdbx_strand_id
1 'polypeptide(L)'
;EIIDSRTEGNVSLWEVQRTQAPYPGCNNYDWRTAEWITISENIVGEMTEFTIRELEANTMYYVRVRPYLTKEDSLLSWSKCAVSTGIVTNEATPEEPLMPTFDQITHNSVVLGWTFPRDNGNSIDKFSLRMCKVSLGTWVTIAPK
;
A
#
# COMPACT_ATOMS: atom_id res chain seq x y z
N GLU A 1 -11.48 -48.60 31.85
CA GLU A 1 -11.82 -47.28 31.28
C GLU A 1 -11.38 -47.32 29.83
N ILE A 2 -12.34 -47.32 28.91
CA ILE A 2 -12.12 -47.57 27.49
C ILE A 2 -11.71 -46.22 26.88
N ILE A 3 -10.50 -46.11 26.34
CA ILE A 3 -10.11 -45.00 25.48
C ILE A 3 -10.46 -45.41 24.06
N ASP A 4 -11.31 -44.59 23.45
CA ASP A 4 -12.11 -44.88 22.27
C ASP A 4 -11.41 -44.49 20.96
N SER A 5 -11.75 -45.27 19.93
CA SER A 5 -11.88 -44.98 18.51
C SER A 5 -10.68 -44.77 17.58
N ARG A 6 -10.56 -45.83 16.78
CA ARG A 6 -10.02 -46.08 15.44
C ARG A 6 -10.51 -45.12 14.33
N THR A 7 -9.67 -45.05 13.29
CA THR A 7 -9.77 -44.48 11.93
C THR A 7 -11.13 -44.40 11.22
N GLU A 8 -11.43 -43.28 10.54
CA GLU A 8 -11.62 -43.15 9.06
C GLU A 8 -12.26 -41.79 8.68
N GLY A 9 -11.78 -41.21 7.58
CA GLY A 9 -12.46 -40.30 6.63
C GLY A 9 -13.38 -39.18 7.14
N ASN A 10 -13.02 -37.93 6.84
CA ASN A 10 -13.88 -37.04 6.06
C ASN A 10 -13.13 -35.77 5.63
N VAL A 11 -12.89 -35.66 4.33
CA VAL A 11 -12.58 -34.39 3.66
C VAL A 11 -13.75 -33.45 3.91
N SER A 12 -13.50 -32.32 4.58
CA SER A 12 -14.49 -31.26 4.76
C SER A 12 -13.91 -29.94 4.25
N LEU A 13 -14.04 -29.80 2.92
CA LEU A 13 -14.25 -28.57 2.16
C LEU A 13 -13.53 -27.30 2.67
N TRP A 14 -12.43 -26.95 2.00
CA TRP A 14 -11.99 -25.56 1.89
C TRP A 14 -13.08 -24.76 1.17
N GLU A 15 -14.04 -24.25 1.92
CA GLU A 15 -14.86 -23.16 1.42
C GLU A 15 -14.05 -21.88 1.63
N VAL A 16 -13.22 -21.56 0.64
CA VAL A 16 -12.76 -20.18 0.45
C VAL A 16 -14.04 -19.40 0.18
N GLN A 17 -14.62 -18.83 1.24
CA GLN A 17 -15.57 -17.76 1.07
C GLN A 17 -14.80 -16.66 0.34
N ARG A 18 -15.15 -16.50 -0.93
CA ARG A 18 -14.90 -15.30 -1.72
C ARG A 18 -15.58 -14.15 -0.99
N THR A 19 -14.89 -13.57 -0.02
CA THR A 19 -15.18 -12.21 0.43
C THR A 19 -14.37 -11.28 -0.46
N GLN A 20 -15.09 -10.31 -1.01
CA GLN A 20 -14.64 -9.40 -2.04
C GLN A 20 -13.24 -8.85 -1.73
N ALA A 21 -12.35 -8.98 -2.71
CA ALA A 21 -11.31 -8.01 -2.98
C ALA A 21 -11.79 -6.59 -2.61
N PRO A 22 -11.09 -5.84 -1.75
CA PRO A 22 -11.57 -4.52 -1.33
C PRO A 22 -11.62 -3.49 -2.48
N TYR A 23 -11.15 -3.83 -3.70
CA TYR A 23 -11.27 -2.98 -4.87
C TYR A 23 -11.55 -3.79 -6.15
N PRO A 24 -12.42 -3.31 -7.05
CA PRO A 24 -12.59 -3.88 -8.38
C PRO A 24 -11.29 -3.69 -9.19
N GLY A 25 -10.38 -4.65 -9.11
CA GLY A 25 -9.11 -4.63 -9.85
C GLY A 25 -8.03 -5.57 -9.30
N CYS A 26 -8.04 -5.93 -8.00
CA CYS A 26 -6.98 -6.77 -7.44
C CYS A 26 -7.11 -8.27 -7.76
N ASN A 27 -8.22 -8.70 -8.37
CA ASN A 27 -8.45 -10.09 -8.80
C ASN A 27 -7.48 -10.57 -9.92
N ASN A 28 -6.67 -9.68 -10.51
CA ASN A 28 -5.72 -10.00 -11.58
C ASN A 28 -4.23 -9.93 -11.16
N TYR A 29 -3.91 -9.61 -9.91
CA TYR A 29 -2.51 -9.55 -9.45
C TYR A 29 -2.05 -10.91 -8.92
N ASP A 30 -1.46 -11.71 -9.80
CA ASP A 30 -0.72 -12.92 -9.41
C ASP A 30 0.70 -12.52 -8.98
N TRP A 31 1.05 -12.79 -7.72
CA TRP A 31 2.40 -12.56 -7.20
C TRP A 31 3.48 -13.29 -8.00
N ARG A 32 3.11 -14.34 -8.75
CA ARG A 32 4.03 -15.11 -9.61
C ARG A 32 4.54 -14.32 -10.80
N THR A 33 3.82 -13.31 -11.24
CA THR A 33 4.21 -12.43 -12.36
C THR A 33 4.73 -11.08 -11.90
N ALA A 34 4.67 -10.79 -10.60
CA ALA A 34 5.18 -9.56 -10.01
C ALA A 34 6.70 -9.61 -9.83
N GLU A 35 7.36 -8.46 -9.96
CA GLU A 35 8.78 -8.31 -9.65
C GLU A 35 9.00 -8.33 -8.12
N TRP A 36 9.99 -9.10 -7.67
CA TRP A 36 10.34 -9.19 -6.26
C TRP A 36 11.49 -8.25 -5.93
N ILE A 37 11.32 -7.43 -4.89
CA ILE A 37 12.36 -6.52 -4.40
C ILE A 37 12.91 -7.06 -3.07
N THR A 38 14.22 -7.01 -2.89
CA THR A 38 14.86 -7.37 -1.61
C THR A 38 14.91 -6.15 -0.71
N ILE A 39 14.17 -6.18 0.40
CA ILE A 39 14.08 -5.06 1.35
C ILE A 39 15.24 -5.06 2.35
N SER A 40 15.72 -6.24 2.76
CA SER A 40 16.85 -6.37 3.68
C SER A 40 17.50 -7.74 3.55
N GLU A 41 18.83 -7.78 3.68
CA GLU A 41 19.62 -9.02 3.85
C GLU A 41 20.37 -9.05 5.20
N ASN A 42 20.17 -8.04 6.05
CA ASN A 42 20.92 -7.84 7.29
C ASN A 42 20.15 -8.31 8.54
N ILE A 43 19.16 -9.18 8.37
CA ILE A 43 18.43 -9.78 9.49
C ILE A 43 19.31 -10.91 10.05
N VAL A 44 19.88 -10.70 11.24
CA VAL A 44 20.88 -11.59 11.84
C VAL A 44 20.37 -12.30 13.09
N GLY A 45 20.92 -13.48 13.37
CA GLY A 45 20.63 -14.26 14.57
C GLY A 45 19.25 -14.93 14.52
N GLU A 46 18.63 -15.05 15.69
CA GLU A 46 17.33 -15.73 15.88
C GLU A 46 16.13 -14.77 15.81
N MET A 47 16.30 -13.63 15.12
CA MET A 47 15.21 -12.67 14.93
C MET A 47 14.08 -13.31 14.13
N THR A 48 12.86 -13.26 14.69
CA THR A 48 11.64 -13.79 14.08
C THR A 48 10.64 -12.70 13.70
N GLU A 49 11.00 -11.44 13.92
CA GLU A 49 10.21 -10.26 13.58
C GLU A 49 11.02 -9.25 12.76
N PHE A 50 10.34 -8.59 11.81
CA PHE A 50 10.90 -7.51 11.03
C PHE A 50 9.79 -6.57 10.57
N THR A 51 9.96 -5.27 10.78
CA THR A 51 8.98 -4.26 10.38
C THR A 51 9.37 -3.66 9.03
N ILE A 52 8.59 -3.97 8.00
CA ILE A 52 8.70 -3.32 6.69
C ILE A 52 8.06 -1.93 6.78
N ARG A 53 8.79 -0.90 6.34
CA ARG A 53 8.34 0.51 6.35
C ARG A 53 8.18 1.00 4.92
N GLU A 54 7.61 2.19 4.77
CA GLU A 54 7.45 2.87 3.47
C GLU A 54 6.61 2.07 2.45
N LEU A 55 5.66 1.27 2.95
CA LEU A 55 4.65 0.63 2.13
C LEU A 55 3.61 1.65 1.67
N GLU A 56 3.14 1.51 0.44
CA GLU A 56 1.99 2.27 -0.03
C GLU A 56 0.71 1.88 0.72
N ALA A 57 -0.11 2.86 1.05
CA ALA A 57 -1.43 2.66 1.65
C ALA A 57 -2.37 1.94 0.68
N ASN A 58 -3.32 1.19 1.24
CA ASN A 58 -4.33 0.46 0.48
C ASN A 58 -3.78 -0.40 -0.68
N THR A 59 -2.65 -1.07 -0.42
CA THR A 59 -1.89 -1.80 -1.44
C THR A 59 -1.64 -3.23 -0.99
N MET A 60 -1.82 -4.18 -1.91
CA MET A 60 -1.61 -5.60 -1.62
C MET A 60 -0.14 -5.99 -1.75
N TYR A 61 0.38 -6.72 -0.78
CA TYR A 61 1.75 -7.23 -0.76
C TYR A 61 1.79 -8.72 -0.45
N TYR A 62 2.83 -9.38 -0.95
CA TYR A 62 3.23 -10.73 -0.58
C TYR A 62 4.66 -10.65 -0.06
N VAL A 63 4.96 -11.43 0.98
CA VAL A 63 6.29 -11.47 1.59
C VAL A 63 6.83 -12.89 1.62
N ARG A 64 8.15 -13.00 1.58
CA ARG A 64 8.87 -14.26 1.76
C ARG A 64 10.19 -13.96 2.46
N VAL A 65 10.69 -14.94 3.20
CA VAL A 65 11.96 -14.85 3.92
C VAL A 65 12.82 -16.05 3.53
N ARG A 66 14.12 -15.84 3.39
CA ARG A 66 15.09 -16.91 3.14
C ARG A 66 16.18 -16.89 4.22
N PRO A 67 16.64 -18.05 4.71
CA PRO A 67 17.75 -18.11 5.63
C PRO A 67 19.10 -17.98 4.90
N TYR A 68 20.09 -17.49 5.64
CA TYR A 68 21.51 -17.63 5.31
C TYR A 68 22.04 -18.97 5.81
N LEU A 69 22.77 -19.69 4.96
CA LEU A 69 23.32 -21.00 5.22
C LEU A 69 24.80 -20.87 5.58
N THR A 70 25.12 -20.76 6.88
CA THR A 70 26.50 -20.53 7.35
C THR A 70 27.50 -21.58 6.88
N LYS A 71 27.09 -22.85 6.74
CA LYS A 71 27.98 -23.93 6.28
C LYS A 71 28.36 -23.82 4.79
N GLU A 72 27.48 -23.21 4.00
CA GLU A 72 27.63 -23.09 2.55
C GLU A 72 28.01 -21.67 2.13
N ASP A 73 28.16 -20.76 3.10
CA ASP A 73 28.41 -19.33 2.91
C ASP A 73 27.52 -18.69 1.82
N SER A 74 26.22 -19.01 1.86
CA SER A 74 25.28 -18.66 0.80
C SER A 74 23.84 -18.50 1.30
N LEU A 75 22.96 -17.97 0.45
CA LEU A 75 21.54 -17.80 0.74
C LEU A 75 20.72 -18.95 0.14
N LEU A 76 19.72 -19.43 0.88
CA LEU A 76 18.79 -20.42 0.36
C LEU A 76 18.06 -19.87 -0.88
N SER A 77 17.87 -20.72 -1.90
CA SER A 77 17.14 -20.34 -3.10
C SER A 77 15.70 -19.93 -2.79
N TRP A 78 15.25 -18.80 -3.35
CA TRP A 78 13.88 -18.30 -3.21
C TRP A 78 12.81 -19.30 -3.65
N SER A 79 13.12 -20.18 -4.61
CA SER A 79 12.21 -21.23 -5.08
C SER A 79 11.84 -22.26 -3.99
N LYS A 80 12.65 -22.35 -2.93
CA LYS A 80 12.43 -23.24 -1.78
C LYS A 80 11.76 -22.53 -0.61
N CYS A 81 11.56 -21.22 -0.68
CA CYS A 81 10.97 -20.43 0.39
C CYS A 81 9.45 -20.33 0.23
N ALA A 82 8.73 -20.46 1.33
CA ALA A 82 7.30 -20.22 1.34
C ALA A 82 6.99 -18.73 1.07
N VAL A 83 5.89 -18.49 0.36
CA VAL A 83 5.31 -17.16 0.16
C VAL A 83 4.14 -17.00 1.10
N SER A 84 4.00 -15.83 1.73
CA SER A 84 2.88 -15.53 2.62
C SER A 84 1.55 -15.53 1.88
N THR A 85 0.44 -15.49 2.63
CA THR A 85 -0.81 -14.99 2.06
C THR A 85 -0.69 -13.51 1.72
N GLY A 86 -1.53 -13.04 0.79
CA GLY A 86 -1.59 -11.61 0.46
C GLY A 86 -2.08 -10.81 1.66
N ILE A 87 -1.38 -9.72 1.97
CA ILE A 87 -1.80 -8.72 2.94
C ILE A 87 -2.17 -7.44 2.21
N VAL A 88 -3.12 -6.67 2.75
CA VAL A 88 -3.45 -5.34 2.23
C VAL A 88 -3.15 -4.34 3.34
N THR A 89 -2.38 -3.31 3.02
CA THR A 89 -2.13 -2.22 3.98
C THR A 89 -3.42 -1.44 4.24
N ASN A 90 -3.54 -0.87 5.43
CA ASN A 90 -4.69 -0.03 5.77
C ASN A 90 -4.75 1.21 4.87
N GLU A 91 -5.95 1.80 4.81
CA GLU A 91 -6.15 3.11 4.22
C GLU A 91 -5.35 4.20 4.96
N ALA A 92 -5.08 5.29 4.26
CA ALA A 92 -4.45 6.48 4.82
C ALA A 92 -5.15 7.74 4.32
N THR A 93 -4.75 8.90 4.85
CA THR A 93 -5.20 10.19 4.31
C THR A 93 -4.88 10.27 2.82
N PRO A 94 -5.80 10.79 1.98
CA PRO A 94 -5.51 11.07 0.58
C PRO A 94 -4.27 11.92 0.38
N GLU A 95 -3.62 11.78 -0.76
CA GLU A 95 -2.50 12.65 -1.13
C GLU A 95 -2.95 14.11 -1.31
N GLU A 96 -1.99 15.02 -1.11
CA GLU A 96 -2.22 16.42 -1.41
C GLU A 96 -2.39 16.63 -2.93
N PRO A 97 -3.39 17.41 -3.37
CA PRO A 97 -3.49 17.79 -4.77
C PRO A 97 -2.22 18.53 -5.22
N LEU A 98 -1.74 18.21 -6.41
CA LEU A 98 -0.64 18.96 -7.03
C LEU A 98 -1.05 20.41 -7.33
N MET A 99 -0.04 21.24 -7.60
CA MET A 99 -0.25 22.64 -7.97
C MET A 99 -1.32 22.77 -9.07
N PRO A 100 -2.38 23.56 -8.82
CA PRO A 100 -3.39 23.80 -9.84
C PRO A 100 -2.80 24.52 -11.06
N THR A 101 -3.39 24.25 -12.21
CA THR A 101 -3.08 24.90 -13.49
C THR A 101 -4.19 25.88 -13.85
N PHE A 102 -3.83 26.92 -14.60
CA PHE A 102 -4.76 27.93 -15.06
C PHE A 102 -4.81 27.95 -16.57
N ASP A 103 -6.00 28.08 -17.11
CA ASP A 103 -6.24 28.22 -18.54
C ASP A 103 -7.39 29.22 -18.78
N GLN A 104 -7.57 29.68 -20.03
CA GLN A 104 -8.67 30.54 -20.47
C GLN A 104 -8.91 31.74 -19.54
N ILE A 105 -7.82 32.45 -19.23
CA ILE A 105 -7.86 33.64 -18.39
C ILE A 105 -8.51 34.78 -19.18
N THR A 106 -9.57 35.35 -18.63
CA THR A 106 -10.23 36.55 -19.15
C THR A 106 -10.21 37.67 -18.10
N HIS A 107 -10.84 38.80 -18.42
CA HIS A 107 -10.98 39.90 -17.47
C HIS A 107 -11.81 39.56 -16.22
N ASN A 108 -12.64 38.50 -16.25
CA ASN A 108 -13.53 38.15 -15.13
C ASN A 108 -13.65 36.64 -14.86
N SER A 109 -12.90 35.79 -15.56
CA SER A 109 -12.94 34.33 -15.41
C SER A 109 -11.56 33.70 -15.59
N VAL A 110 -11.41 32.51 -15.03
CA VAL A 110 -10.27 31.62 -15.26
C VAL A 110 -10.77 30.19 -15.14
N VAL A 111 -10.24 29.29 -15.96
CA VAL A 111 -10.46 27.84 -15.82
C VAL A 111 -9.34 27.28 -14.95
N LEU A 112 -9.72 26.58 -13.87
CA LEU A 112 -8.80 25.91 -12.96
C LEU A 112 -8.76 24.42 -13.29
N GLY A 113 -7.57 23.87 -13.49
CA GLY A 113 -7.33 22.43 -13.59
C GLY A 113 -6.50 21.93 -12.41
N TRP A 114 -6.77 20.71 -11.93
CA TRP A 114 -5.90 20.01 -11.00
C TRP A 114 -5.94 18.51 -11.29
N THR A 115 -4.86 17.80 -10.93
CA THR A 115 -4.82 16.35 -11.00
C THR A 115 -5.56 15.77 -9.79
N PHE A 116 -6.40 14.76 -10.01
CA PHE A 116 -7.06 14.04 -8.92
C PHE A 116 -5.99 13.29 -8.11
N PRO A 117 -5.80 13.58 -6.81
CA PRO A 117 -4.76 12.92 -6.01
C PRO A 117 -5.14 11.47 -5.70
N ARG A 118 -4.14 10.65 -5.35
CA ARG A 118 -4.37 9.26 -4.89
C ARG A 118 -5.17 9.31 -3.60
N ASP A 119 -6.25 8.53 -3.53
CA ASP A 119 -7.15 8.49 -2.37
C ASP A 119 -6.58 7.70 -1.18
N ASN A 120 -5.56 6.87 -1.42
CA ASN A 120 -4.98 5.96 -0.43
C ASN A 120 -6.02 5.03 0.22
N GLY A 121 -7.07 4.65 -0.53
CA GLY A 121 -8.20 3.86 -0.05
C GLY A 121 -9.25 4.66 0.74
N ASN A 122 -8.98 5.93 1.03
CA ASN A 122 -9.93 6.83 1.69
C ASN A 122 -10.58 7.74 0.64
N SER A 123 -11.79 7.40 0.23
CA SER A 123 -12.45 8.03 -0.92
C SER A 123 -12.55 9.57 -0.82
N ILE A 124 -12.20 10.25 -1.91
CA ILE A 124 -12.30 11.71 -2.01
C ILE A 124 -13.64 12.09 -2.63
N ASP A 125 -14.60 12.48 -1.79
CA ASP A 125 -15.96 12.78 -2.25
C ASP A 125 -16.14 14.22 -2.78
N LYS A 126 -15.31 15.17 -2.32
CA LYS A 126 -15.45 16.59 -2.66
C LYS A 126 -14.14 17.37 -2.50
N PHE A 127 -14.04 18.48 -3.23
CA PHE A 127 -12.97 19.46 -3.09
C PHE A 127 -13.52 20.81 -2.63
N SER A 128 -12.72 21.57 -1.88
CA SER A 128 -13.01 22.97 -1.53
C SER A 128 -11.95 23.87 -2.14
N LEU A 129 -12.38 24.91 -2.85
CA LEU A 129 -11.48 25.89 -3.47
C LEU A 129 -11.46 27.17 -2.65
N ARG A 130 -10.26 27.76 -2.51
CA ARG A 130 -10.07 29.09 -1.93
C ARG A 130 -9.25 29.93 -2.89
N MET A 131 -9.58 31.22 -2.97
CA MET A 131 -8.86 32.20 -3.78
C MET A 131 -8.57 33.43 -2.93
N CYS A 132 -7.37 33.99 -3.05
CA CYS A 132 -6.99 35.24 -2.42
C CYS A 132 -6.95 36.35 -3.48
N LYS A 133 -7.79 37.38 -3.33
CA LYS A 133 -7.63 38.62 -4.12
C LYS A 133 -6.62 39.48 -3.39
N VAL A 134 -5.43 39.65 -3.96
CA VAL A 134 -4.31 40.38 -3.37
C VAL A 134 -4.74 41.79 -2.89
N SER A 135 -5.59 42.47 -3.64
CA SER A 135 -6.09 43.81 -3.28
C SER A 135 -7.02 43.85 -2.06
N LEU A 136 -7.52 42.70 -1.60
CA LEU A 136 -8.34 42.57 -0.38
C LEU A 136 -7.51 42.07 0.81
N GLY A 137 -6.26 41.67 0.60
CA GLY A 137 -5.36 41.28 1.67
C GLY A 137 -4.83 42.51 2.43
N THR A 138 -4.60 42.35 3.74
CA THR A 138 -3.85 43.33 4.52
C THR A 138 -2.37 43.21 4.17
N TRP A 139 -1.78 44.24 3.60
CA TRP A 139 -0.33 44.31 3.42
C TRP A 139 0.34 44.45 4.79
N VAL A 140 1.04 43.42 5.25
CA VAL A 140 1.95 43.52 6.39
C VAL A 140 3.31 43.94 5.84
N THR A 141 3.72 45.17 6.13
CA THR A 141 5.08 45.63 5.83
C THR A 141 6.06 44.81 6.68
N ILE A 142 6.79 43.90 6.05
CA ILE A 142 7.93 43.26 6.69
C ILE A 142 9.04 44.33 6.69
N ALA A 143 9.31 44.93 7.85
CA ALA A 143 10.45 45.84 7.98
C ALA A 143 11.72 45.10 7.54
N PRO A 144 12.57 45.68 6.67
CA PRO A 144 13.82 45.05 6.30
C PRO A 144 14.68 44.83 7.56
N LYS A 145 15.27 43.63 7.66
CA LYS A 145 16.29 43.30 8.68
C LYS A 145 17.52 44.17 8.52
#